data_AF-A0A817JLS0-F1
#
_entry.id   AF-A0A817JLS0-F1
#
_cell.length_a   1.000
_cell.length_b   1.000
_cell.length_c   1.000
_cell.angle_alpha   90.00
_cell.angle_beta   90.00
_cell.angle_gamma   90.00
#
_symmetry.space_group_name_H-M   'P 1'
#
loop_
_entity.id
_entity.type
_entity.pdbx_description
1 polymer ?
#
loop_
_entity_poly.entity_id
_entity_poly.type
_entity_poly.pdbx_seq_one_letter_code
_entity_poly.pdbx_strand_id
1 'polypeptide(L)'
;MVASHGSARFTQAHNSMVGKIRQTFTLAIDQVHNAPLNERSLKIRSLNYALCFLPDDLQTQFKLQIDELSKLIADEETAYRQDLERSFTNVDEDEHAITKLGALAERYSQQHMHDFLKTLREQCLKQLQIYRMKVEKFFDEKNIQFAIDSIKKILKYEKSVGAYISETKGI
;
A
#
# COMPACT_ATOMS: atom_id res chain seq x y z
N MET A 1 16.13 -59.57 5.74
CA MET A 1 16.30 -58.26 5.07
C MET A 1 14.98 -57.91 4.42
N VAL A 2 14.21 -57.00 5.01
CA VAL A 2 12.91 -56.61 4.46
C VAL A 2 13.14 -55.39 3.58
N ALA A 3 13.19 -55.60 2.27
CA ALA A 3 13.13 -54.51 1.31
C ALA A 3 11.72 -53.92 1.38
N SER A 4 11.59 -52.81 2.10
CA SER A 4 10.40 -51.95 2.08
C SER A 4 10.30 -51.29 0.70
N HIS A 5 9.78 -52.03 -0.28
CA HIS A 5 9.38 -51.45 -1.55
C HIS A 5 7.99 -50.83 -1.35
N GLY A 6 7.94 -49.53 -1.09
CA GLY A 6 6.71 -48.75 -1.29
C GLY A 6 6.21 -49.03 -2.71
N SER A 7 4.94 -49.45 -2.85
CA SER A 7 4.38 -49.86 -4.14
C SER A 7 4.55 -48.73 -5.18
N ALA A 8 4.88 -49.06 -6.43
CA ALA A 8 5.04 -48.07 -7.49
C ALA A 8 3.82 -47.14 -7.64
N ARG A 9 2.62 -47.65 -7.32
CA ARG A 9 1.37 -46.88 -7.28
C ARG A 9 1.37 -45.82 -6.18
N PHE A 10 1.90 -46.14 -5.00
CA PHE A 10 2.04 -45.18 -3.90
C PHE A 10 3.03 -44.07 -4.27
N THR A 11 4.20 -44.43 -4.83
CA THR A 11 5.20 -43.44 -5.28
C THR A 11 4.63 -42.53 -6.37
N GLN A 12 3.86 -43.08 -7.32
CA GLN A 12 3.20 -42.29 -8.36
C GLN A 12 2.15 -41.34 -7.78
N ALA A 13 1.30 -41.81 -6.86
CA ALA A 13 0.30 -40.99 -6.20
C ALA A 13 0.96 -39.86 -5.37
N HIS A 14 2.00 -40.20 -4.60
CA HIS A 14 2.79 -39.25 -3.84
C HIS A 14 3.37 -38.14 -4.73
N ASN A 15 4.06 -38.51 -5.81
CA ASN A 15 4.66 -37.54 -6.74
C ASN A 15 3.60 -36.65 -7.40
N SER A 16 2.43 -37.21 -7.74
CA SER A 16 1.31 -36.43 -8.28
C SER A 16 0.76 -35.42 -7.26
N MET A 17 0.60 -35.83 -5.99
CA MET A 17 0.14 -34.92 -4.93
C MET A 17 1.15 -33.80 -4.67
N VAL A 18 2.44 -34.12 -4.55
CA VAL A 18 3.51 -33.13 -4.40
C VAL A 18 3.53 -32.15 -5.57
N GLY A 19 3.37 -32.63 -6.81
CA GLY A 19 3.30 -31.77 -7.99
C GLY A 19 2.13 -30.79 -7.95
N LYS A 20 0.94 -31.26 -7.54
CA LYS A 20 -0.25 -30.39 -7.38
C LYS A 20 -0.05 -29.34 -6.29
N ILE A 21 0.45 -29.76 -5.12
CA ILE A 21 0.75 -28.84 -4.02
C ILE A 21 1.70 -27.74 -4.50
N ARG A 22 2.77 -28.12 -5.21
CA ARG A 22 3.74 -27.15 -5.74
C ARG A 22 3.07 -26.14 -6.66
N GLN A 23 2.30 -26.61 -7.64
CA GLN A 23 1.59 -25.75 -8.57
C GLN A 23 0.62 -24.80 -7.86
N THR A 24 -0.16 -25.31 -6.90
CA THR A 24 -1.13 -24.50 -6.14
C THR A 24 -0.45 -23.44 -5.30
N PHE A 25 0.65 -23.76 -4.60
CA PHE A 25 1.38 -22.78 -3.81
C PHE A 25 2.06 -21.72 -4.68
N THR A 26 2.67 -22.11 -5.80
CA THR A 26 3.24 -21.14 -6.75
C THR A 26 2.16 -20.16 -7.25
N LEU A 27 1.01 -20.68 -7.69
CA LEU A 27 -0.10 -19.82 -8.12
C LEU A 27 -0.60 -18.90 -7.00
N ALA A 28 -0.67 -19.38 -5.77
CA ALA A 28 -1.10 -18.56 -4.64
C ALA A 28 -0.07 -17.46 -4.31
N ILE A 29 1.23 -17.75 -4.38
CA ILE A 29 2.31 -16.77 -4.26
C ILE A 29 2.19 -15.68 -5.35
N ASP A 30 1.98 -16.08 -6.60
CA ASP A 30 1.78 -15.14 -7.71
C ASP A 30 0.53 -14.27 -7.50
N GLN A 31 -0.55 -14.85 -6.96
CA GLN A 31 -1.76 -14.09 -6.63
C GLN A 31 -1.52 -13.08 -5.51
N VAL A 32 -0.64 -13.36 -4.55
CA VAL A 32 -0.26 -12.38 -3.52
C VAL A 32 0.54 -11.26 -4.13
N HIS A 33 1.52 -11.58 -4.99
CA HIS A 33 2.34 -10.57 -5.65
C HIS A 33 1.49 -9.58 -6.48
N ASN A 34 0.48 -10.10 -7.19
CA ASN A 34 -0.40 -9.31 -8.05
C ASN A 34 -1.61 -8.68 -7.32
N ALA A 35 -1.80 -8.95 -6.03
CA ALA A 35 -2.91 -8.38 -5.27
C ALA A 35 -2.67 -6.90 -4.94
N PRO A 36 -3.73 -6.11 -4.69
CA PRO A 36 -3.61 -4.78 -4.10
C PRO A 36 -2.82 -4.81 -2.77
N LEU A 37 -1.96 -3.83 -2.53
CA LEU A 37 -1.05 -3.77 -1.37
C LEU A 37 -1.75 -4.03 -0.03
N ASN A 38 -2.94 -3.46 0.17
CA ASN A 38 -3.75 -3.62 1.38
C ASN A 38 -4.20 -5.07 1.65
N GLU A 39 -4.27 -5.91 0.62
CA GLU A 39 -4.61 -7.33 0.75
C GLU A 39 -3.39 -8.25 0.89
N ARG A 40 -2.22 -7.80 0.43
CA ARG A 40 -1.01 -8.66 0.34
C ARG A 40 -0.61 -9.21 1.70
N SER A 41 -0.59 -8.36 2.73
CA SER A 41 -0.25 -8.76 4.11
C SER A 41 -1.19 -9.86 4.65
N LEU A 42 -2.49 -9.77 4.37
CA LEU A 42 -3.46 -10.80 4.78
C LEU A 42 -3.22 -12.10 4.01
N LYS A 43 -3.02 -12.01 2.69
CA LYS A 43 -2.77 -13.19 1.86
C LYS A 43 -1.46 -13.89 2.23
N ILE A 44 -0.41 -13.15 2.60
CA ILE A 44 0.83 -13.71 3.16
C ILE A 44 0.57 -14.47 4.46
N ARG A 45 -0.24 -13.94 5.37
CA ARG A 45 -0.59 -14.67 6.61
C ARG A 45 -1.31 -15.98 6.30
N SER A 46 -2.22 -15.97 5.34
CA SER A 46 -2.91 -17.18 4.88
C SER A 46 -1.94 -18.20 4.26
N LEU A 47 -0.99 -17.74 3.44
CA LEU A 47 0.07 -18.59 2.89
C LEU A 47 0.95 -19.20 3.98
N ASN A 48 1.39 -18.38 4.94
CA ASN A 48 2.17 -18.84 6.08
C ASN A 48 1.40 -19.85 6.95
N TYR A 49 0.10 -19.65 7.13
CA TYR A 49 -0.74 -20.64 7.83
C TYR A 49 -0.84 -21.95 7.04
N ALA A 50 -0.97 -21.88 5.71
CA ALA A 50 -1.04 -23.06 4.85
C ALA A 50 0.25 -23.91 4.88
N LEU A 51 1.41 -23.29 5.14
CA LEU A 51 2.69 -24.01 5.29
C LEU A 51 2.66 -25.07 6.40
N CYS A 52 1.87 -24.88 7.45
CA CYS A 52 1.77 -25.83 8.57
C CYS A 52 1.21 -27.20 8.17
N PHE A 53 0.60 -27.30 6.99
CA PHE A 53 0.00 -28.53 6.48
C PHE A 53 0.85 -29.21 5.41
N LEU A 54 2.05 -28.67 5.11
CA LEU A 54 2.95 -29.21 4.12
C LEU A 54 3.98 -30.17 4.74
N PRO A 55 4.46 -31.17 3.97
CA PRO A 55 5.68 -31.90 4.29
C PRO A 55 6.89 -30.97 4.43
N ASP A 56 7.85 -31.34 5.30
CA ASP A 56 8.99 -30.50 5.70
C ASP A 56 9.82 -29.94 4.53
N ASP A 57 9.99 -30.72 3.46
CA ASP A 57 10.74 -30.31 2.27
C ASP A 57 10.03 -29.19 1.50
N LEU A 58 8.72 -29.35 1.29
CA LEU A 58 7.89 -28.33 0.65
C LEU A 58 7.70 -27.11 1.55
N GLN A 59 7.53 -27.33 2.84
CA GLN A 59 7.41 -26.28 3.83
C GLN A 59 8.65 -25.38 3.80
N THR A 60 9.85 -25.96 3.84
CA THR A 60 11.11 -25.21 3.82
C THR A 60 11.25 -24.39 2.54
N GLN A 61 10.95 -24.99 1.38
CA GLN A 61 11.03 -24.30 0.10
C GLN A 61 10.07 -23.11 0.02
N PHE A 62 8.79 -23.32 0.35
CA PHE A 62 7.79 -22.25 0.23
C PHE A 62 7.94 -21.19 1.32
N LYS A 63 8.45 -21.55 2.50
CA LYS A 63 8.78 -20.57 3.55
C LYS A 63 9.79 -19.53 3.05
N LEU A 64 10.86 -19.95 2.36
CA LEU A 64 11.84 -19.02 1.80
C LEU A 64 11.20 -18.04 0.81
N GLN A 65 10.35 -18.54 -0.09
CA GLN A 65 9.65 -17.71 -1.07
C GLN A 65 8.68 -16.72 -0.40
N ILE A 66 7.97 -17.14 0.64
CA ILE A 66 7.05 -16.28 1.39
C ILE A 66 7.82 -15.23 2.19
N ASP A 67 8.97 -15.58 2.78
CA ASP A 67 9.83 -14.64 3.52
C ASP A 67 10.40 -13.57 2.58
N GLU A 68 10.85 -13.94 1.38
CA GLU A 68 11.30 -12.99 0.35
C GLU A 68 10.17 -12.06 -0.10
N LEU A 69 8.99 -12.62 -0.38
CA LEU A 69 7.81 -11.84 -0.76
C LEU A 69 7.39 -10.87 0.35
N SER A 70 7.45 -11.32 1.61
CA SER A 70 7.13 -10.49 2.78
C SER A 70 8.07 -9.29 2.90
N LYS A 71 9.37 -9.48 2.67
CA LYS A 71 10.35 -8.39 2.66
C LYS A 71 10.08 -7.41 1.54
N LEU A 72 9.86 -7.90 0.32
CA LEU A 72 9.59 -7.07 -0.85
C LEU A 72 8.35 -6.18 -0.63
N ILE A 73 7.29 -6.73 -0.06
CA ILE A 73 6.08 -5.95 0.28
C ILE A 73 6.36 -4.91 1.35
N ALA A 74 7.11 -5.28 2.40
CA ALA A 74 7.48 -4.33 3.46
C ALA A 74 8.35 -3.17 2.93
N ASP A 75 9.28 -3.46 2.02
CA ASP A 75 10.13 -2.47 1.37
C ASP A 75 9.31 -1.54 0.48
N GLU A 76 8.39 -2.09 -0.32
CA GLU A 76 7.45 -1.31 -1.13
C GLU A 76 6.57 -0.39 -0.26
N GLU A 77 5.94 -0.92 0.79
CA GLU A 77 5.13 -0.13 1.73
C GLU A 77 5.95 1.00 2.36
N THR A 78 7.19 0.71 2.75
CA THR A 78 8.10 1.70 3.33
C THR A 78 8.44 2.80 2.34
N ALA A 79 8.74 2.44 1.09
CA ALA A 79 9.00 3.41 0.03
C ALA A 79 7.79 4.33 -0.22
N TYR A 80 6.57 3.77 -0.25
CA TYR A 80 5.35 4.57 -0.41
C TYR A 80 5.10 5.51 0.76
N ARG A 81 5.34 5.07 2.00
CA ARG A 81 5.24 5.93 3.19
C ARG A 81 6.24 7.07 3.15
N GLN A 82 7.49 6.78 2.79
CA GLN A 82 8.53 7.81 2.67
C GLN A 82 8.21 8.82 1.57
N ASP A 83 7.69 8.38 0.43
CA ASP A 83 7.29 9.25 -0.68
C ASP A 83 6.13 10.18 -0.26
N LEU A 84 5.16 9.63 0.48
CA LEU A 84 4.08 10.41 1.07
C LEU A 84 4.61 11.45 2.08
N GLU A 85 5.44 11.04 3.04
CA GLU A 85 6.00 11.94 4.06
C GLU A 85 6.81 13.09 3.42
N ARG A 86 7.70 12.76 2.47
CA ARG A 86 8.50 13.76 1.74
C ARG A 86 7.64 14.75 0.97
N SER A 87 6.49 14.30 0.46
CA SER A 87 5.56 15.16 -0.27
C SER A 87 4.93 16.24 0.62
N PHE A 88 4.98 16.09 1.95
CA PHE A 88 4.47 17.06 2.91
C PHE A 88 5.53 17.93 3.58
N THR A 89 6.81 17.54 3.61
CA THR A 89 7.88 18.25 4.34
C THR A 89 8.04 19.72 3.94
N ASN A 90 7.91 20.03 2.64
CA ASN A 90 8.17 21.38 2.10
C ASN A 90 6.94 22.03 1.45
N VAL A 91 5.73 21.56 1.78
CA VAL A 91 4.50 22.07 1.14
C VAL A 91 4.29 23.56 1.39
N ASP A 92 4.79 24.07 2.52
CA ASP A 92 4.68 25.47 2.85
C ASP A 92 5.64 26.37 2.05
N GLU A 93 6.74 25.82 1.52
CA GLU A 93 7.84 26.55 0.87
C GLU A 93 7.85 26.40 -0.67
N ASP A 94 7.37 25.27 -1.19
CA ASP A 94 7.35 24.98 -2.64
C ASP A 94 5.93 25.19 -3.22
N GLU A 95 5.77 26.21 -4.07
CA GLU A 95 4.50 26.52 -4.77
C GLU A 95 3.99 25.35 -5.64
N HIS A 96 4.87 24.43 -6.04
CA HIS A 96 4.52 23.25 -6.82
C HIS A 96 4.19 22.03 -5.96
N ALA A 97 4.46 22.03 -4.65
CA ALA A 97 4.25 20.87 -3.79
C ALA A 97 2.79 20.40 -3.77
N ILE A 98 1.83 21.32 -3.70
CA ILE A 98 0.40 20.98 -3.74
C ILE A 98 0.01 20.33 -5.08
N THR A 99 0.68 20.72 -6.18
CA THR A 99 0.45 20.10 -7.49
C THR A 99 1.01 18.67 -7.52
N LYS A 100 2.17 18.44 -6.89
CA LYS A 100 2.77 17.10 -6.74
C LYS A 100 1.88 16.18 -5.90
N LEU A 101 1.22 16.68 -4.86
CA LEU A 101 0.21 15.92 -4.10
C LEU A 101 -0.97 15.48 -4.98
N GLY A 102 -1.38 16.30 -5.95
CA GLY A 102 -2.41 15.94 -6.93
C GLY A 102 -1.98 14.77 -7.82
N ALA A 103 -0.76 14.83 -8.35
CA ALA A 103 -0.20 13.74 -9.14
C ALA A 103 -0.02 12.45 -8.32
N LEU A 104 0.37 12.57 -7.05
CA LEU A 104 0.48 11.44 -6.14
C LEU A 104 -0.89 10.79 -5.86
N ALA A 105 -1.93 11.61 -5.64
CA ALA A 105 -3.30 11.13 -5.45
C ALA A 105 -3.83 10.39 -6.69
N GLU A 106 -3.57 10.93 -7.88
CA GLU A 106 -3.93 10.29 -9.15
C GLU A 106 -3.23 8.93 -9.30
N ARG A 107 -1.92 8.88 -9.03
CA ARG A 107 -1.14 7.64 -9.08
C ARG A 107 -1.69 6.58 -8.12
N TYR A 108 -1.97 6.95 -6.87
CA TYR A 108 -2.55 6.02 -5.89
C TYR A 108 -3.94 5.54 -6.32
N SER A 109 -4.75 6.42 -6.91
CA SER A 109 -6.07 6.04 -7.45
C SER A 109 -5.94 5.04 -8.60
N GLN A 110 -5.05 5.28 -9.56
CA GLN A 110 -4.82 4.40 -10.71
C GLN A 110 -4.23 3.04 -10.30
N GLN A 111 -3.42 3.01 -9.23
CA GLN A 111 -2.81 1.80 -8.69
C GLN A 111 -3.69 1.09 -7.64
N HIS A 112 -4.95 1.52 -7.45
CA HIS A 112 -5.88 0.98 -6.46
C HIS A 112 -5.32 0.94 -5.03
N MET A 113 -4.47 1.92 -4.69
CA MET A 113 -3.82 2.05 -3.38
C MET A 113 -4.72 2.80 -2.40
N HIS A 114 -5.88 2.23 -2.08
CA HIS A 114 -6.92 2.89 -1.29
C HIS A 114 -6.46 3.38 0.08
N ASP A 115 -5.59 2.63 0.77
CA ASP A 115 -5.08 3.00 2.10
C ASP A 115 -4.14 4.21 2.04
N PHE A 116 -3.28 4.26 1.03
CA PHE A 116 -2.40 5.41 0.81
C PHE A 116 -3.19 6.64 0.35
N LEU A 117 -4.22 6.45 -0.49
CA LEU A 117 -5.13 7.53 -0.87
C LEU A 117 -5.89 8.08 0.35
N LYS A 118 -6.35 7.22 1.25
CA LYS A 118 -6.98 7.62 2.52
C LYS A 118 -6.01 8.41 3.40
N THR A 119 -4.79 7.90 3.58
CA THR A 119 -3.75 8.58 4.38
C THR A 119 -3.42 9.95 3.80
N LEU A 120 -3.23 10.04 2.48
CA LEU A 120 -3.01 11.30 1.76
C LEU A 120 -4.17 12.27 1.97
N ARG A 121 -5.42 11.80 1.87
CA ARG A 121 -6.62 12.61 2.11
C ARG A 121 -6.65 13.15 3.53
N GLU A 122 -6.40 12.33 4.55
CA GLU A 122 -6.36 12.77 5.93
C GLU A 122 -5.28 13.84 6.18
N GLN A 123 -4.09 13.67 5.60
CA GLN A 123 -3.01 14.65 5.71
C GLN A 123 -3.34 15.96 4.97
N CYS A 124 -3.92 15.89 3.77
CA CYS A 124 -4.40 17.06 3.03
C CYS A 124 -5.48 17.83 3.81
N LEU A 125 -6.43 17.14 4.44
CA LEU A 125 -7.48 17.77 5.24
C LEU A 125 -6.91 18.48 6.47
N LYS A 126 -5.94 17.86 7.16
CA LYS A 126 -5.21 18.51 8.27
C LYS A 126 -4.49 19.78 7.81
N GLN A 127 -3.81 19.74 6.68
CA GLN A 127 -3.13 20.91 6.13
C GLN A 127 -4.11 22.02 5.71
N LEU A 128 -5.23 21.67 5.06
CA LEU A 128 -6.30 22.62 4.76
C LEU A 128 -6.84 23.30 6.02
N GLN A 129 -7.05 22.55 7.10
CA GLN A 129 -7.47 23.11 8.38
C GLN A 129 -6.42 24.07 8.96
N ILE A 130 -5.12 23.72 8.88
CA ILE A 130 -4.02 24.61 9.28
C ILE A 130 -4.07 25.93 8.50
N TYR A 131 -4.26 25.89 7.19
CA TYR A 131 -4.36 27.12 6.40
C TYR A 131 -5.59 27.95 6.77
N ARG A 132 -6.74 27.32 7.02
CA ARG A 132 -7.95 28.03 7.46
C ARG A 132 -7.72 28.76 8.80
N MET A 133 -7.09 28.11 9.76
CA MET A 133 -6.71 28.74 11.03
C MET A 133 -5.68 29.86 10.84
N LYS A 134 -4.70 29.69 9.93
CA LYS A 134 -3.72 30.74 9.58
C LYS A 134 -4.43 31.97 9.00
N VAL A 135 -5.44 31.78 8.15
CA VAL A 135 -6.24 32.88 7.57
C VAL A 135 -6.93 33.68 8.69
N GLU A 136 -7.65 33.02 9.59
CA GLU A 136 -8.32 33.67 10.72
C GLU A 136 -7.33 34.46 11.58
N LYS A 137 -6.23 33.81 11.97
CA LYS A 137 -5.16 34.44 12.76
C LYS A 137 -4.58 35.68 12.06
N PHE A 138 -4.25 35.60 10.77
CA PHE A 138 -3.66 36.72 10.05
C PHE A 138 -4.65 37.86 9.80
N PHE A 139 -5.95 37.58 9.70
CA PHE A 139 -6.96 38.63 9.70
C PHE A 139 -7.01 39.37 11.04
N ASP A 140 -6.97 38.64 12.17
CA ASP A 140 -6.93 39.24 13.51
C ASP A 140 -5.69 40.11 13.73
N GLU A 141 -4.53 39.64 13.22
CA GLU A 141 -3.26 40.37 13.24
C GLU A 141 -3.19 41.52 12.23
N LYS A 142 -4.24 41.73 11.42
CA LYS A 142 -4.28 42.69 10.29
C LYS A 142 -3.17 42.46 9.26
N ASN A 143 -2.63 41.26 9.20
CA ASN A 143 -1.57 40.87 8.29
C ASN A 143 -2.15 40.32 6.98
N ILE A 144 -2.75 41.22 6.20
CA ILE A 144 -3.56 40.88 5.02
C ILE A 144 -2.78 40.08 3.97
N GLN A 145 -1.49 40.35 3.80
CA GLN A 145 -0.68 39.67 2.80
C GLN A 145 -0.55 38.17 3.09
N PHE A 146 -0.25 37.79 4.34
CA PHE A 146 -0.14 36.39 4.73
C PHE A 146 -1.50 35.67 4.77
N ALA A 147 -2.59 36.40 5.05
CA ALA A 147 -3.94 35.86 4.91
C ALA A 147 -4.24 35.50 3.44
N ILE A 148 -3.92 36.40 2.50
CA ILE A 148 -4.06 36.16 1.05
C ILE A 148 -3.24 34.93 0.62
N ASP A 149 -1.99 34.81 1.07
CA ASP A 149 -1.14 33.70 0.66
C ASP A 149 -1.63 32.36 1.22
N SER A 150 -2.22 32.35 2.43
CA SER A 150 -2.90 31.18 2.98
C SER A 150 -4.17 30.81 2.18
N ILE A 151 -4.96 31.80 1.74
CA ILE A 151 -6.13 31.58 0.87
C ILE A 151 -5.72 30.99 -0.48
N LYS A 152 -4.65 31.51 -1.10
CA LYS A 152 -4.12 30.96 -2.37
C LYS A 152 -3.77 29.49 -2.24
N LYS A 153 -3.14 29.10 -1.11
CA LYS A 153 -2.83 27.70 -0.82
C LYS A 153 -4.09 26.83 -0.70
N ILE A 154 -5.12 27.31 0.01
CA ILE A 154 -6.42 26.61 0.11
C ILE A 154 -7.02 26.37 -1.28
N LEU A 155 -7.11 27.41 -2.11
CA LEU A 155 -7.64 27.30 -3.47
C LEU A 155 -6.82 26.35 -4.35
N LYS A 156 -5.50 26.33 -4.16
CA LYS A 156 -4.61 25.40 -4.87
C LYS A 156 -4.86 23.95 -4.45
N TYR A 157 -5.09 23.68 -3.17
CA TYR A 157 -5.49 22.36 -2.68
C TYR A 157 -6.80 21.90 -3.33
N GLU A 158 -7.83 22.74 -3.30
CA GLU A 158 -9.12 22.42 -3.93
C GLU A 158 -8.96 22.13 -5.43
N LYS A 159 -8.13 22.90 -6.13
CA LYS A 159 -7.86 22.66 -7.56
C LYS A 159 -7.08 21.37 -7.83
N SER A 160 -6.04 21.08 -7.06
CA SER A 160 -5.08 20.02 -7.39
C SER A 160 -5.44 18.67 -6.79
N VAL A 161 -6.02 18.66 -5.59
CA VAL A 161 -6.36 17.43 -4.85
C VAL A 161 -7.84 17.30 -4.55
N GLY A 162 -8.65 18.33 -4.84
CA GLY A 162 -10.09 18.37 -4.54
C GLY A 162 -10.85 17.12 -4.96
N ALA A 163 -10.63 16.61 -6.18
CA ALA A 163 -11.30 15.40 -6.68
C ALA A 163 -11.07 14.16 -5.81
N TYR A 164 -9.96 14.11 -5.06
CA TYR A 164 -9.54 12.96 -4.24
C TYR A 164 -9.79 13.16 -2.76
N ILE A 165 -9.84 14.42 -2.29
CA ILE A 165 -9.99 14.75 -0.87
C ILE A 165 -11.38 15.21 -0.49
N SER A 166 -12.19 15.61 -1.49
CA SER A 166 -13.61 15.84 -1.28
C SER A 166 -14.17 14.58 -0.66
N GLU A 167 -14.87 14.72 0.46
CA GLU A 167 -15.95 13.79 0.78
C GLU A 167 -16.78 13.72 -0.49
N THR A 168 -16.63 12.63 -1.24
CA THR A 168 -17.42 12.40 -2.44
C THR A 168 -18.85 12.79 -2.12
N LYS A 169 -19.43 13.66 -2.98
CA LYS A 169 -20.86 13.61 -3.27
C LYS A 169 -21.27 12.16 -3.18
N GLY A 170 -22.20 11.90 -2.26
CA GLY A 170 -22.60 10.56 -1.89
C GLY A 170 -22.87 9.69 -3.11
N ILE A 171 -22.71 8.39 -2.88
CA ILE A 171 -23.57 7.36 -3.45
C ILE A 171 -24.99 7.91 -3.66
#